data_AF-A0AA92ULV7-F1
#
_entry.id   AF-A0AA92ULV7-F1
#
_cell.length_a   1.000
_cell.length_b   1.000
_cell.length_c   1.000
_cell.angle_alpha   90.00
_cell.angle_beta   90.00
_cell.angle_gamma   90.00
#
_symmetry.space_group_name_H-M   'P 1'
#
loop_
_entity.id
_entity.type
_entity.pdbx_description
1 polymer ?
#
loop_
_entity_poly.entity_id
_entity_poly.type
_entity_poly.pdbx_seq_one_letter_code
_entity_poly.pdbx_strand_id
1 'polypeptide(L)'
;MQTLKRGASGTDVELLQRLLCKKGYHVGADGIFGNDTEVAVRKFQKDYGLVSDGIVGQRTWDMLQSDSAQSLASLRLTESDFKHAAELLGVEVAAIKAVLEVETGNKGGFLAVGKPTILFEGHIFWSQLKNRGIDPAKHQKGNEDILYPKWTKTHYQGGLKEYDRLERARAIHREAADSSASWGLAQIMGFNYQVSGCKSVSEFVEMMTESEGKQLELFVRFIKGNRWDGYLRNLDWKEFARHYNGSGYAQNQYDKRLEKAYAKYK
;
A
#
# COMPACT_ATOMS: atom_id res chain seq x y z
N MET A 1 -13.57 4.82 -19.72
CA MET A 1 -14.89 5.48 -19.51
C MET A 1 -14.67 6.97 -19.32
N GLN A 2 -15.66 7.81 -19.62
CA GLN A 2 -15.54 9.25 -19.36
C GLN A 2 -15.52 9.55 -17.85
N THR A 3 -14.85 10.64 -17.46
CA THR A 3 -14.87 11.09 -16.05
C THR A 3 -16.19 11.77 -15.75
N LEU A 4 -16.92 11.29 -14.74
CA LEU A 4 -18.22 11.86 -14.34
C LEU A 4 -18.09 12.68 -13.06
N LYS A 5 -18.92 13.71 -12.94
CA LYS A 5 -19.06 14.56 -11.74
C LYS A 5 -20.48 15.14 -11.70
N ARG A 6 -20.84 15.80 -10.60
CA ARG A 6 -22.16 16.45 -10.45
C ARG A 6 -22.49 17.33 -11.66
N GLY A 7 -23.72 17.21 -12.15
CA GLY A 7 -24.23 17.90 -13.34
C GLY A 7 -24.06 17.11 -14.65
N ALA A 8 -23.35 15.98 -14.65
CA ALA A 8 -23.35 15.06 -15.78
C ALA A 8 -24.71 14.34 -15.92
N SER A 9 -25.06 13.95 -17.13
CA SER A 9 -26.26 13.15 -17.42
C SER A 9 -26.03 12.20 -18.59
N GLY A 10 -26.80 11.11 -18.66
CA GLY A 10 -26.80 10.15 -19.77
C GLY A 10 -26.51 8.72 -19.33
N THR A 11 -26.31 7.84 -20.30
CA THR A 11 -26.18 6.38 -20.10
C THR A 11 -25.02 5.98 -19.20
N ASP A 12 -23.91 6.72 -19.23
CA ASP A 12 -22.78 6.45 -18.33
C ASP A 12 -23.12 6.79 -16.87
N VAL A 13 -23.96 7.80 -16.62
CA VAL A 13 -24.42 8.12 -15.26
C VAL A 13 -25.39 7.06 -14.77
N GLU A 14 -26.28 6.58 -15.64
CA GLU A 14 -27.18 5.48 -15.32
C GLU A 14 -26.40 4.20 -14.98
N LEU A 15 -25.35 3.90 -15.73
CA LEU A 15 -24.44 2.79 -15.45
C LEU A 15 -23.72 2.97 -14.10
N LEU A 16 -23.20 4.17 -13.80
CA LEU A 16 -22.63 4.51 -12.49
C LEU A 16 -23.62 4.23 -11.36
N GLN A 17 -24.85 4.74 -11.47
CA GLN A 17 -25.90 4.58 -10.46
C GLN A 17 -26.26 3.11 -10.26
N ARG A 18 -26.38 2.33 -11.33
CA ARG A 18 -26.62 0.88 -11.25
C ARG A 18 -25.47 0.14 -10.55
N LEU A 19 -24.22 0.50 -10.84
CA LEU A 19 -23.06 -0.09 -10.17
C LEU A 19 -23.01 0.29 -8.69
N LEU A 20 -23.30 1.53 -8.33
CA LEU A 20 -23.43 1.97 -6.93
C LEU A 20 -24.51 1.16 -6.20
N CYS A 21 -25.68 0.98 -6.80
CA CYS A 21 -26.75 0.14 -6.26
C CYS A 21 -26.32 -1.33 -6.10
N LYS A 22 -25.63 -1.90 -7.09
CA LYS A 22 -25.05 -3.25 -7.00
C LYS A 22 -24.05 -3.38 -5.84
N LYS A 23 -23.37 -2.29 -5.48
CA LYS A 23 -22.44 -2.21 -4.33
C LYS A 23 -23.11 -1.83 -3.00
N GLY A 24 -24.44 -1.76 -2.95
CA GLY A 24 -25.21 -1.48 -1.73
C GLY A 24 -25.42 0.01 -1.43
N TYR A 25 -25.10 0.90 -2.37
CA TYR A 25 -25.37 2.34 -2.24
C TYR A 25 -26.65 2.68 -2.98
N HIS A 26 -27.72 2.94 -2.25
CA HIS A 26 -29.03 3.20 -2.83
C HIS A 26 -29.11 4.60 -3.44
N VAL A 27 -29.21 4.66 -4.78
CA VAL A 27 -29.46 5.87 -5.57
C VAL A 27 -30.46 5.58 -6.69
N GLY A 28 -31.21 6.59 -7.13
CA GLY A 28 -32.04 6.46 -8.33
C GLY A 28 -31.17 6.27 -9.58
N ALA A 29 -31.51 5.31 -10.44
CA ALA A 29 -30.83 5.09 -11.72
C ALA A 29 -31.54 5.86 -12.85
N ASP A 30 -31.64 7.18 -12.69
CA ASP A 30 -32.34 8.11 -13.58
C ASP A 30 -31.42 8.71 -14.67
N GLY A 31 -30.13 8.37 -14.65
CA GLY A 31 -29.15 8.91 -15.57
C GLY A 31 -28.74 10.36 -15.27
N ILE A 32 -29.04 10.89 -14.07
CA ILE A 32 -28.73 12.25 -13.65
C ILE A 32 -27.75 12.25 -12.47
N PHE A 33 -26.59 12.87 -12.64
CA PHE A 33 -25.59 12.97 -11.58
C PHE A 33 -25.94 14.15 -10.68
N GLY A 34 -26.98 13.96 -9.87
CA GLY A 34 -27.46 14.91 -8.86
C GLY A 34 -26.70 14.80 -7.52
N ASN A 35 -27.26 15.46 -6.50
CA ASN A 35 -26.70 15.48 -5.15
C ASN A 35 -26.58 14.07 -4.54
N ASP A 36 -27.62 13.24 -4.71
CA ASP A 36 -27.66 11.90 -4.09
C ASP A 36 -26.62 10.96 -4.72
N THR A 37 -26.44 11.04 -6.04
CA THR A 37 -25.36 10.34 -6.75
C THR A 37 -23.99 10.79 -6.26
N GLU A 38 -23.77 12.10 -6.05
CA GLU A 38 -22.50 12.62 -5.51
C GLU A 38 -22.21 12.11 -4.10
N VAL A 39 -23.21 12.14 -3.22
CA VAL A 39 -23.10 11.62 -1.85
C VAL A 39 -22.76 10.14 -1.85
N ALA A 40 -23.43 9.35 -2.69
CA ALA A 40 -23.14 7.92 -2.82
C ALA A 40 -21.74 7.65 -3.38
N VAL A 41 -21.28 8.42 -4.38
CA VAL A 41 -19.92 8.32 -4.91
C VAL A 41 -18.88 8.65 -3.83
N ARG A 42 -19.06 9.73 -3.07
CA ARG A 42 -18.15 10.09 -1.97
C ARG A 42 -18.11 9.02 -0.90
N LYS A 43 -19.27 8.48 -0.52
CA LYS A 43 -19.36 7.40 0.45
C LYS A 43 -18.65 6.15 -0.06
N PHE A 44 -18.91 5.75 -1.31
CA PHE A 44 -18.21 4.65 -1.96
C PHE A 44 -16.70 4.88 -1.98
N GLN A 45 -16.24 6.05 -2.42
CA GLN A 45 -14.82 6.38 -2.44
C GLN A 45 -14.20 6.26 -1.05
N LYS A 46 -14.84 6.79 -0.02
CA LYS A 46 -14.37 6.67 1.37
C LYS A 46 -14.29 5.22 1.82
N ASP A 47 -15.36 4.45 1.62
CA ASP A 47 -15.45 3.05 2.06
C ASP A 47 -14.42 2.15 1.33
N TYR A 48 -14.03 2.52 0.10
CA TYR A 48 -13.03 1.81 -0.70
C TYR A 48 -11.62 2.45 -0.69
N GLY A 49 -11.36 3.42 0.21
CA GLY A 49 -10.03 4.02 0.38
C GLY A 49 -9.56 4.88 -0.80
N LEU A 50 -10.49 5.39 -1.60
CA LEU A 50 -10.22 6.36 -2.66
C LEU A 50 -10.32 7.79 -2.10
N VAL A 51 -9.80 8.76 -2.86
CA VAL A 51 -10.02 10.18 -2.58
C VAL A 51 -11.53 10.44 -2.69
N SER A 52 -12.17 10.83 -1.60
CA SER A 52 -13.62 11.09 -1.50
C SER A 52 -14.01 12.46 -2.08
N ASP A 53 -13.64 12.71 -3.34
CA ASP A 53 -13.83 13.99 -4.05
C ASP A 53 -15.17 14.09 -4.81
N GLY A 54 -15.94 13.02 -4.88
CA GLY A 54 -17.21 12.96 -5.61
C GLY A 54 -17.06 12.87 -7.12
N ILE A 55 -15.82 12.65 -7.62
CA ILE A 55 -15.50 12.56 -9.05
C ILE A 55 -15.24 11.10 -9.43
N VAL A 56 -15.99 10.62 -10.42
CA VAL A 56 -15.83 9.26 -10.94
C VAL A 56 -14.81 9.27 -12.08
N GLY A 57 -13.54 9.33 -11.71
CA GLY A 57 -12.42 9.12 -12.61
C GLY A 57 -12.11 7.63 -12.83
N GLN A 58 -11.07 7.33 -13.61
CA GLN A 58 -10.70 5.94 -13.98
C GLN A 58 -10.59 5.00 -12.77
N ARG A 59 -9.97 5.45 -11.67
CA ARG A 59 -9.83 4.62 -10.45
C ARG A 59 -11.16 4.28 -9.79
N THR A 60 -12.09 5.23 -9.74
CA THR A 60 -13.44 5.01 -9.20
C THR A 60 -14.19 4.02 -10.09
N TRP A 61 -14.06 4.18 -11.41
CA TRP A 61 -14.65 3.26 -12.40
C TRP A 61 -14.13 1.84 -12.29
N ASP A 62 -12.82 1.67 -12.17
CA ASP A 62 -12.18 0.36 -12.03
C ASP A 62 -12.72 -0.34 -10.77
N MET A 63 -12.85 0.40 -9.66
CA MET A 63 -13.39 -0.16 -8.41
C MET A 63 -14.87 -0.54 -8.51
N LEU A 64 -15.70 0.30 -9.12
CA LEU A 64 -17.14 0.08 -9.29
C LEU A 64 -17.45 -1.15 -10.15
N GLN A 65 -16.70 -1.32 -11.25
CA GLN A 65 -16.91 -2.40 -12.21
C GLN A 65 -16.30 -3.72 -11.77
N SER A 66 -15.33 -3.70 -10.85
CA SER A 66 -14.76 -4.93 -10.36
C SER A 66 -15.77 -5.67 -9.47
N ASP A 67 -16.08 -6.93 -9.78
CA ASP A 67 -16.74 -7.84 -8.83
C ASP A 67 -15.86 -8.09 -7.58
N SER A 68 -14.60 -7.65 -7.63
CA SER A 68 -13.64 -7.69 -6.53
C SER A 68 -13.82 -6.65 -5.43
N ALA A 69 -14.84 -5.80 -5.47
CA ALA A 69 -15.05 -4.84 -4.37
C ALA A 69 -15.26 -5.56 -3.01
N GLN A 70 -16.04 -6.65 -3.01
CA GLN A 70 -16.24 -7.48 -1.82
C GLN A 70 -14.99 -8.29 -1.46
N SER A 71 -14.21 -8.72 -2.46
CA SER A 71 -12.95 -9.45 -2.21
C SER A 71 -11.82 -8.53 -1.76
N LEU A 72 -11.76 -7.27 -2.21
CA LEU A 72 -10.83 -6.26 -1.69
C LEU A 72 -11.22 -5.85 -0.27
N ALA A 73 -12.51 -5.75 0.04
CA ALA A 73 -12.98 -5.51 1.40
C ALA A 73 -12.53 -6.64 2.35
N SER A 74 -12.58 -7.90 1.90
CA SER A 74 -12.04 -9.02 2.69
C SER A 74 -10.51 -9.02 2.86
N LEU A 75 -9.78 -8.22 2.07
CA LEU A 75 -8.34 -8.03 2.25
C LEU A 75 -8.02 -6.91 3.24
N ARG A 76 -8.98 -6.09 3.66
CA ARG A 76 -8.72 -4.92 4.53
C ARG A 76 -8.46 -5.31 5.97
N LEU A 77 -7.74 -4.43 6.68
CA LEU A 77 -7.53 -4.56 8.11
C LEU A 77 -8.85 -4.55 8.89
N THR A 78 -8.89 -5.43 9.89
CA THR A 78 -9.94 -5.51 10.89
C THR A 78 -9.43 -5.09 12.27
N GLU A 79 -10.34 -4.81 13.20
CA GLU A 79 -9.97 -4.59 14.60
C GLU A 79 -9.27 -5.80 15.23
N SER A 80 -9.55 -7.02 14.77
CA SER A 80 -8.87 -8.23 15.25
C SER A 80 -7.40 -8.24 14.84
N ASP A 81 -7.08 -7.78 13.62
CA ASP A 81 -5.70 -7.70 13.13
C ASP A 81 -4.88 -6.73 13.98
N PHE A 82 -5.47 -5.58 14.32
CA PHE A 82 -4.82 -4.60 15.20
C PHE A 82 -4.57 -5.13 16.62
N LYS A 83 -5.54 -5.86 17.19
CA LYS A 83 -5.38 -6.50 18.51
C LYS A 83 -4.26 -7.53 18.49
N HIS A 84 -4.25 -8.40 17.48
CA HIS A 84 -3.20 -9.41 17.34
C HIS A 84 -1.82 -8.77 17.15
N ALA A 85 -1.71 -7.75 16.30
CA ALA A 85 -0.47 -7.00 16.09
C ALA A 85 0.04 -6.34 17.38
N ALA A 86 -0.86 -5.77 18.18
CA ALA A 86 -0.55 -5.16 19.47
C ALA A 86 -0.04 -6.20 20.48
N GLU A 87 -0.68 -7.38 20.55
CA GLU A 87 -0.25 -8.50 21.38
C GLU A 87 1.16 -8.99 21.02
N LEU A 88 1.47 -9.12 19.73
CA LEU A 88 2.78 -9.58 19.25
C LEU A 88 3.96 -8.69 19.69
N LEU A 89 3.71 -7.39 19.82
CA LEU A 89 4.69 -6.39 20.27
C LEU A 89 4.57 -6.05 21.77
N GLY A 90 3.48 -6.47 22.43
CA GLY A 90 3.18 -6.08 23.81
C GLY A 90 2.92 -4.57 23.96
N VAL A 91 2.26 -3.96 22.96
CA VAL A 91 1.91 -2.53 22.94
C VAL A 91 0.40 -2.35 22.96
N GLU A 92 -0.05 -1.11 23.06
CA GLU A 92 -1.46 -0.79 22.90
C GLU A 92 -1.89 -0.77 21.43
N VAL A 93 -3.15 -1.14 21.16
CA VAL A 93 -3.76 -1.04 19.81
C VAL A 93 -3.64 0.37 19.22
N ALA A 94 -3.79 1.41 20.05
CA ALA A 94 -3.64 2.80 19.64
C ALA A 94 -2.25 3.10 19.05
N ALA A 95 -1.19 2.49 19.59
CA ALA A 95 0.17 2.69 19.09
C ALA A 95 0.34 2.09 17.69
N ILE A 96 -0.20 0.89 17.44
CA ILE A 96 -0.18 0.27 16.10
C ILE A 96 -0.95 1.12 15.09
N LYS A 97 -2.15 1.57 15.45
CA LYS A 97 -2.98 2.43 14.57
C LYS A 97 -2.30 3.76 14.26
N ALA A 98 -1.64 4.37 15.25
CA ALA A 98 -0.89 5.61 15.08
C ALA A 98 0.26 5.46 14.09
N VAL A 99 1.08 4.42 14.27
CA VAL A 99 2.18 4.11 13.34
C VAL A 99 1.63 3.90 11.93
N LEU A 100 0.61 3.06 11.79
CA LEU A 100 0.05 2.77 10.49
C LEU A 100 -0.53 4.03 9.81
N GLU A 101 -1.30 4.86 10.52
CA GLU A 101 -1.84 6.12 9.97
C GLU A 101 -0.73 7.03 9.43
N VAL A 102 0.40 7.14 10.14
CA VAL A 102 1.51 8.01 9.75
C VAL A 102 2.29 7.46 8.56
N GLU A 103 2.51 6.14 8.52
CA GLU A 103 3.32 5.47 7.50
C GLU A 103 2.56 5.24 6.18
N THR A 104 1.28 4.90 6.24
CA THR A 104 0.48 4.60 5.04
C THR A 104 -0.24 5.84 4.51
N GLY A 105 -0.56 6.80 5.38
CA GLY A 105 -1.47 7.90 5.06
C GLY A 105 -2.83 7.35 4.60
N ASN A 106 -3.29 7.78 3.43
CA ASN A 106 -4.53 7.29 2.82
C ASN A 106 -4.30 6.17 1.79
N LYS A 107 -3.10 5.60 1.71
CA LYS A 107 -2.76 4.56 0.72
C LYS A 107 -3.05 3.19 1.34
N GLY A 108 -4.00 2.45 0.75
CA GLY A 108 -4.28 1.06 1.15
C GLY A 108 -3.15 0.10 0.78
N GLY A 109 -3.21 -1.12 1.32
CA GLY A 109 -2.21 -2.17 1.11
C GLY A 109 -2.30 -2.88 -0.25
N PHE A 110 -3.32 -2.59 -1.04
CA PHE A 110 -3.59 -3.23 -2.34
C PHE A 110 -4.00 -2.21 -3.40
N LEU A 111 -3.43 -2.38 -4.60
CA LEU A 111 -3.83 -1.69 -5.83
C LEU A 111 -4.96 -2.44 -6.55
N ALA A 112 -4.93 -3.77 -6.47
CA ALA A 112 -5.94 -4.70 -6.96
C ALA A 112 -5.83 -6.03 -6.21
N VAL A 113 -6.79 -6.95 -6.39
CA VAL A 113 -6.71 -8.31 -5.83
C VAL A 113 -5.45 -8.98 -6.34
N GLY A 114 -4.66 -9.56 -5.42
CA GLY A 114 -3.39 -10.20 -5.75
C GLY A 114 -2.26 -9.22 -6.12
N LYS A 115 -2.49 -7.90 -5.99
CA LYS A 115 -1.53 -6.85 -6.32
C LYS A 115 -1.38 -5.89 -5.14
N PRO A 116 -0.59 -6.25 -4.10
CA PRO A 116 -0.24 -5.33 -3.04
C PRO A 116 0.35 -4.02 -3.58
N THR A 117 0.25 -2.95 -2.81
CA THR A 117 0.92 -1.69 -3.16
C THR A 117 2.42 -1.91 -3.17
N ILE A 118 3.09 -1.54 -4.28
CA ILE A 118 4.54 -1.67 -4.40
C ILE A 118 5.20 -0.40 -4.94
N LEU A 119 6.48 -0.26 -4.65
CA LEU A 119 7.40 0.59 -5.40
C LEU A 119 8.66 -0.23 -5.72
N PHE A 120 9.00 -0.35 -7.01
CA PHE A 120 10.17 -1.11 -7.46
C PHE A 120 11.41 -0.23 -7.58
N GLU A 121 12.51 -0.67 -6.98
CA GLU A 121 13.76 0.08 -6.88
C GLU A 121 14.85 -0.51 -7.79
N GLY A 122 15.00 0.02 -9.01
CA GLY A 122 15.96 -0.52 -9.99
C GLY A 122 17.43 -0.43 -9.57
N HIS A 123 17.78 0.52 -8.68
CA HIS A 123 19.12 0.61 -8.10
C HIS A 123 19.37 -0.39 -6.96
N ILE A 124 18.31 -0.77 -6.24
CA ILE A 124 18.38 -1.90 -5.31
C ILE A 124 18.47 -3.19 -6.11
N PHE A 125 17.75 -3.31 -7.23
CA PHE A 125 17.84 -4.48 -8.11
C PHE A 125 19.25 -4.69 -8.65
N TRP A 126 19.90 -3.61 -9.11
CA TRP A 126 21.32 -3.63 -9.46
C TRP A 126 22.18 -4.22 -8.33
N SER A 127 21.96 -3.77 -7.10
CA SER A 127 22.72 -4.24 -5.92
C SER A 127 22.38 -5.69 -5.56
N GLN A 128 21.11 -6.09 -5.65
CA GLN A 128 20.64 -7.45 -5.32
C GLN A 128 21.13 -8.50 -6.32
N LEU A 129 21.32 -8.13 -7.59
CA LEU A 129 22.00 -8.98 -8.58
C LEU A 129 23.47 -9.17 -8.20
N LYS A 130 24.19 -8.08 -7.89
CA LYS A 130 25.61 -8.16 -7.47
C LYS A 130 25.80 -9.02 -6.22
N ASN A 131 24.93 -8.88 -5.23
CA ASN A 131 24.96 -9.68 -4.00
C ASN A 131 24.77 -11.19 -4.25
N ARG A 132 24.23 -11.56 -5.42
CA ARG A 132 24.05 -12.95 -5.87
C ARG A 132 25.09 -13.38 -6.91
N GLY A 133 26.16 -12.62 -7.08
CA GLY A 133 27.23 -12.92 -8.03
C GLY A 133 26.84 -12.71 -9.49
N ILE A 134 25.76 -11.99 -9.76
CA ILE A 134 25.29 -11.69 -11.12
C ILE A 134 25.77 -10.29 -11.50
N ASP A 135 26.40 -10.17 -12.66
CA ASP A 135 26.83 -8.88 -13.20
C ASP A 135 25.64 -8.13 -13.83
N PRO A 136 25.11 -7.07 -13.18
CA PRO A 136 23.95 -6.35 -13.70
C PRO A 136 24.22 -5.65 -15.03
N ALA A 137 25.48 -5.30 -15.35
CA ALA A 137 25.80 -4.61 -16.59
C ALA A 137 25.46 -5.46 -17.83
N LYS A 138 25.52 -6.80 -17.71
CA LYS A 138 25.15 -7.74 -18.78
C LYS A 138 23.65 -7.75 -19.10
N HIS A 139 22.82 -7.30 -18.17
CA HIS A 139 21.36 -7.30 -18.31
C HIS A 139 20.76 -5.91 -18.51
N GLN A 140 21.59 -4.85 -18.47
CA GLN A 140 21.11 -3.46 -18.48
C GLN A 140 20.57 -3.00 -19.82
N LYS A 141 21.11 -3.48 -20.94
CA LYS A 141 20.70 -3.05 -22.28
C LYS A 141 19.21 -3.37 -22.51
N GLY A 142 18.40 -2.35 -22.73
CA GLY A 142 16.93 -2.47 -22.88
C GLY A 142 16.17 -2.55 -21.55
N ASN A 143 16.86 -2.40 -20.42
CA ASN A 143 16.34 -2.44 -19.06
C ASN A 143 16.78 -1.24 -18.23
N GLU A 144 17.14 -0.13 -18.87
CA GLU A 144 17.72 1.06 -18.24
C GLU A 144 16.77 1.70 -17.21
N ASP A 145 15.46 1.48 -17.33
CA ASP A 145 14.43 1.98 -16.42
C ASP A 145 14.14 1.06 -15.22
N ILE A 146 14.67 -0.17 -15.23
CA ILE A 146 14.52 -1.15 -14.15
C ILE A 146 15.85 -1.59 -13.55
N LEU A 147 16.98 -1.23 -14.16
CA LEU A 147 18.30 -1.70 -13.76
C LEU A 147 19.36 -0.60 -13.97
N TYR A 148 19.75 0.07 -12.89
CA TYR A 148 20.65 1.22 -12.93
C TYR A 148 21.49 1.34 -11.64
N PRO A 149 22.74 1.81 -11.68
CA PRO A 149 23.65 1.72 -10.52
C PRO A 149 23.43 2.76 -9.42
N LYS A 150 22.76 3.88 -9.70
CA LYS A 150 22.59 5.00 -8.77
C LYS A 150 21.13 5.37 -8.62
N TRP A 151 20.70 5.69 -7.40
CA TRP A 151 19.33 6.12 -7.14
C TRP A 151 18.94 7.29 -8.05
N THR A 152 17.72 7.22 -8.60
CA THR A 152 17.09 8.29 -9.36
C THR A 152 15.57 8.16 -9.28
N LYS A 153 14.88 9.30 -9.25
CA LYS A 153 13.42 9.37 -9.24
C LYS A 153 12.77 9.24 -10.62
N THR A 154 13.56 9.35 -11.70
CA THR A 154 13.05 9.49 -13.07
C THR A 154 12.27 8.27 -13.56
N HIS A 155 12.55 7.08 -13.02
CA HIS A 155 11.99 5.83 -13.54
C HIS A 155 10.72 5.35 -12.83
N TYR A 156 10.32 5.99 -11.71
CA TYR A 156 9.10 5.61 -11.01
C TYR A 156 7.87 5.97 -11.83
N GLN A 157 6.97 5.00 -11.99
CA GLN A 157 5.70 5.16 -12.71
C GLN A 157 4.52 5.18 -11.74
N GLY A 158 4.64 4.48 -10.61
CA GLY A 158 3.63 4.40 -9.56
C GLY A 158 2.40 3.55 -9.93
N GLY A 159 1.68 3.10 -8.89
CA GLY A 159 0.48 2.28 -9.06
C GLY A 159 0.77 0.96 -9.79
N LEU A 160 -0.17 0.50 -10.61
CA LEU A 160 -0.05 -0.79 -11.30
C LEU A 160 1.13 -0.86 -12.27
N LYS A 161 1.62 0.27 -12.77
CA LYS A 161 2.77 0.32 -13.68
C LYS A 161 4.10 -0.09 -13.02
N GLU A 162 4.18 -0.05 -11.68
CA GLU A 162 5.33 -0.62 -10.97
C GLU A 162 5.40 -2.15 -11.12
N TYR A 163 4.26 -2.82 -11.36
CA TYR A 163 4.28 -4.25 -11.65
C TYR A 163 4.88 -4.54 -13.03
N ASP A 164 4.67 -3.69 -14.03
CA ASP A 164 5.31 -3.88 -15.35
C ASP A 164 6.83 -3.86 -15.23
N ARG A 165 7.35 -2.95 -14.37
CA ARG A 165 8.79 -2.88 -14.04
C ARG A 165 9.26 -4.11 -13.27
N LEU A 166 8.50 -4.51 -12.24
CA LEU A 166 8.83 -5.67 -11.41
C LEU A 166 8.83 -6.98 -12.22
N GLU A 167 7.84 -7.21 -13.09
CA GLU A 167 7.77 -8.45 -13.89
C GLU A 167 8.93 -8.54 -14.89
N ARG A 168 9.33 -7.41 -15.50
CA ARG A 168 10.55 -7.37 -16.34
C ARG A 168 11.80 -7.69 -15.53
N ALA A 169 11.92 -7.20 -14.29
CA ALA A 169 13.02 -7.54 -13.41
C ALA A 169 12.98 -9.02 -12.96
N ARG A 170 11.80 -9.58 -12.70
CA ARG A 170 11.60 -11.00 -12.36
C ARG A 170 12.03 -11.92 -13.50
N ALA A 171 11.86 -11.50 -14.75
CA ALA A 171 12.34 -12.21 -15.92
C ALA A 171 13.88 -12.30 -15.99
N ILE A 172 14.60 -11.35 -15.38
CA ILE A 172 16.06 -11.40 -15.22
C ILE A 172 16.42 -12.28 -14.01
N HIS A 173 15.87 -11.97 -12.83
CA HIS A 173 16.07 -12.76 -11.63
C HIS A 173 15.00 -12.48 -10.57
N ARG A 174 14.09 -13.44 -10.37
CA ARG A 174 12.92 -13.30 -9.49
C ARG A 174 13.23 -12.87 -8.06
N GLU A 175 14.08 -13.59 -7.34
CA GLU A 175 14.32 -13.26 -5.92
C GLU A 175 14.99 -11.90 -5.72
N ALA A 176 15.95 -11.54 -6.57
CA ALA A 176 16.58 -10.23 -6.56
C ALA A 176 15.56 -9.13 -6.86
N ALA A 177 14.64 -9.35 -7.81
CA ALA A 177 13.59 -8.40 -8.15
C ALA A 177 12.62 -8.22 -6.98
N ASP A 178 12.13 -9.31 -6.40
CA ASP A 178 11.23 -9.29 -5.25
C ASP A 178 11.88 -8.66 -4.01
N SER A 179 13.18 -8.89 -3.83
CA SER A 179 13.98 -8.24 -2.78
C SER A 179 14.13 -6.73 -2.99
N SER A 180 13.89 -6.25 -4.21
CA SER A 180 14.12 -4.86 -4.63
C SER A 180 12.84 -4.03 -4.75
N ALA A 181 11.70 -4.57 -4.36
CA ALA A 181 10.47 -3.81 -4.22
C ALA A 181 10.14 -3.58 -2.73
N SER A 182 9.50 -2.46 -2.43
CA SER A 182 8.75 -2.29 -1.19
C SER A 182 7.33 -2.82 -1.36
N TRP A 183 6.74 -3.34 -0.27
CA TRP A 183 5.49 -4.09 -0.32
C TRP A 183 4.47 -3.64 0.73
N GLY A 184 3.20 -3.59 0.30
CA GLY A 184 2.03 -3.47 1.15
C GLY A 184 1.91 -2.15 1.89
N LEU A 185 1.08 -2.15 2.95
CA LEU A 185 0.78 -0.99 3.80
C LEU A 185 2.03 -0.22 4.22
N ALA A 186 2.95 -0.88 4.92
CA ALA A 186 4.11 -0.22 5.53
C ALA A 186 5.32 -0.08 4.59
N GLN A 187 5.19 -0.45 3.31
CA GLN A 187 6.25 -0.36 2.30
C GLN A 187 7.58 -1.00 2.74
N ILE A 188 7.51 -2.20 3.34
CA ILE A 188 8.70 -2.93 3.78
C ILE A 188 9.44 -3.45 2.53
N MET A 189 10.73 -3.14 2.43
CA MET A 189 11.57 -3.67 1.34
C MET A 189 11.71 -5.19 1.42
N GLY A 190 11.54 -5.87 0.29
CA GLY A 190 11.57 -7.33 0.21
C GLY A 190 12.87 -7.97 0.69
N PHE A 191 14.02 -7.27 0.58
CA PHE A 191 15.28 -7.75 1.14
C PHE A 191 15.26 -7.92 2.67
N ASN A 192 14.28 -7.36 3.37
CA ASN A 192 14.07 -7.51 4.82
C ASN A 192 13.24 -8.76 5.19
N TYR A 193 13.00 -9.69 4.25
CA TYR A 193 12.17 -10.87 4.50
C TYR A 193 12.64 -11.68 5.73
N GLN A 194 13.95 -11.86 5.90
CA GLN A 194 14.52 -12.60 7.04
C GLN A 194 14.27 -11.89 8.38
N VAL A 195 14.42 -10.57 8.40
CA VAL A 195 14.14 -9.73 9.58
C VAL A 195 12.66 -9.79 9.96
N SER A 196 11.79 -9.98 8.96
CA SER A 196 10.35 -10.20 9.15
C SER A 196 9.99 -11.66 9.49
N GLY A 197 10.99 -12.54 9.66
CA GLY A 197 10.82 -13.93 10.04
C GLY A 197 10.43 -14.89 8.92
N CYS A 198 10.50 -14.47 7.65
CA CYS A 198 10.26 -15.35 6.49
C CYS A 198 11.53 -16.12 6.11
N LYS A 199 11.36 -17.36 5.63
CA LYS A 199 12.44 -18.24 5.14
C LYS A 199 12.96 -17.81 3.77
N SER A 200 12.11 -17.19 2.96
CA SER A 200 12.46 -16.69 1.63
C SER A 200 11.72 -15.40 1.30
N VAL A 201 12.22 -14.67 0.30
CA VAL A 201 11.51 -13.50 -0.23
C VAL A 201 10.20 -13.90 -0.92
N SER A 202 10.10 -15.11 -1.46
CA SER A 202 8.87 -15.64 -2.05
C SER A 202 7.76 -15.79 -0.99
N GLU A 203 8.09 -16.39 0.17
CA GLU A 203 7.15 -16.51 1.30
C GLU A 203 6.69 -15.12 1.79
N PHE A 204 7.63 -14.17 1.87
CA PHE A 204 7.30 -12.79 2.22
C PHE A 204 6.32 -12.15 1.23
N VAL A 205 6.55 -12.30 -0.08
CA VAL A 205 5.67 -11.77 -1.13
C VAL A 205 4.31 -12.46 -1.13
N GLU A 206 4.26 -13.78 -0.89
CA GLU A 206 3.01 -14.53 -0.76
C GLU A 206 2.16 -13.99 0.39
N MET A 207 2.76 -13.84 1.58
CA MET A 207 2.08 -13.25 2.74
C MET A 207 1.66 -11.79 2.48
N MET A 208 2.50 -10.97 1.84
CA MET A 208 2.14 -9.59 1.46
C MET A 208 0.94 -9.54 0.50
N THR A 209 0.72 -10.59 -0.27
CA THR A 209 -0.37 -10.70 -1.26
C THR A 209 -1.67 -11.24 -0.66
N GLU A 210 -1.60 -11.91 0.49
CA GLU A 210 -2.73 -12.62 1.10
C GLU A 210 -3.79 -11.68 1.71
N SER A 211 -3.38 -10.69 2.51
CA SER A 211 -4.30 -9.70 3.13
C SER A 211 -3.52 -8.56 3.78
N GLU A 212 -4.20 -7.45 4.09
CA GLU A 212 -3.59 -6.36 4.86
C GLU A 212 -3.27 -6.81 6.30
N GLY A 213 -4.04 -7.75 6.86
CA GLY A 213 -3.72 -8.38 8.15
C GLY A 213 -2.34 -9.06 8.12
N LYS A 214 -2.03 -9.78 7.04
CA LYS A 214 -0.69 -10.39 6.83
C LYS A 214 0.40 -9.35 6.57
N GLN A 215 0.09 -8.27 5.85
CA GLN A 215 1.03 -7.15 5.70
C GLN A 215 1.36 -6.50 7.05
N LEU A 216 0.35 -6.30 7.91
CA LEU A 216 0.53 -5.79 9.27
C LEU A 216 1.30 -6.77 10.16
N GLU A 217 1.03 -8.07 10.03
CA GLU A 217 1.77 -9.12 10.73
C GLU A 217 3.27 -9.08 10.37
N LEU A 218 3.62 -9.00 9.09
CA LEU A 218 5.01 -8.84 8.64
C LEU A 218 5.64 -7.54 9.13
N PHE A 219 4.85 -6.46 9.19
CA PHE A 219 5.31 -5.18 9.72
C PHE A 219 5.68 -5.25 11.20
N VAL A 220 4.84 -5.86 12.05
CA VAL A 220 5.20 -5.99 13.47
C VAL A 220 6.36 -6.97 13.67
N ARG A 221 6.45 -8.04 12.86
CA ARG A 221 7.63 -8.92 12.88
C ARG A 221 8.90 -8.18 12.48
N PHE A 222 8.84 -7.30 11.48
CA PHE A 222 9.95 -6.46 11.07
C PHE A 222 10.39 -5.50 12.20
N ILE A 223 9.46 -4.83 12.88
CA ILE A 223 9.76 -3.98 14.05
C ILE A 223 10.48 -4.80 15.14
N LYS A 224 9.94 -5.99 15.45
CA LYS A 224 10.49 -6.88 16.48
C LYS A 224 11.87 -7.44 16.10
N GLY A 225 12.05 -7.83 14.83
CA GLY A 225 13.32 -8.34 14.30
C GLY A 225 14.44 -7.31 14.35
N ASN A 226 14.12 -6.03 14.19
CA ASN A 226 15.06 -4.93 14.37
C ASN A 226 15.21 -4.46 15.83
N ARG A 227 14.44 -5.01 16.77
CA ARG A 227 14.39 -4.61 18.19
C ARG A 227 13.94 -3.17 18.41
N TRP A 228 12.98 -2.70 17.61
CA TRP A 228 12.39 -1.36 17.75
C TRP A 228 11.09 -1.36 18.56
N ASP A 229 10.58 -2.54 18.92
CA ASP A 229 9.37 -2.72 19.72
C ASP A 229 9.45 -2.07 21.11
N GLY A 230 10.65 -1.99 21.69
CA GLY A 230 10.87 -1.30 22.97
C GLY A 230 10.51 0.18 22.91
N TYR A 231 10.78 0.86 21.80
CA TYR A 231 10.42 2.26 21.63
C TYR A 231 8.90 2.44 21.60
N LEU A 232 8.18 1.56 20.91
CA LEU A 232 6.71 1.60 20.88
C LEU A 232 6.09 1.28 22.25
N ARG A 233 6.63 0.30 22.99
CA ARG A 233 6.17 -0.03 24.34
C ARG A 233 6.33 1.14 25.31
N ASN A 234 7.39 1.93 25.15
CA ASN A 234 7.67 3.10 25.98
C ASN A 234 7.10 4.40 25.39
N LEU A 235 6.39 4.34 24.26
CA LEU A 235 5.89 5.50 23.52
C LEU A 235 6.99 6.53 23.16
N ASP A 236 8.23 6.06 22.94
CA ASP A 236 9.34 6.87 22.47
C ASP A 236 9.26 7.08 20.95
N TRP A 237 8.34 7.98 20.56
CA TRP A 237 8.06 8.29 19.15
C TRP A 237 9.27 8.84 18.40
N LYS A 238 10.15 9.54 19.11
CA LYS A 238 11.37 10.11 18.54
C LYS A 238 12.33 9.00 18.14
N GLU A 239 12.66 8.09 19.06
CA GLU A 239 13.57 7.00 18.74
C GLU A 239 12.95 6.01 17.76
N PHE A 240 11.64 5.72 17.85
CA PHE A 240 10.97 4.89 16.87
C PHE A 240 11.09 5.50 15.46
N ALA A 241 10.69 6.76 15.27
CA ALA A 241 10.71 7.41 13.96
C ALA A 241 12.13 7.59 13.40
N ARG A 242 13.12 7.84 14.27
CA ARG A 242 14.53 7.92 13.87
C ARG A 242 15.03 6.63 13.24
N HIS A 243 14.66 5.47 13.81
CA HIS A 243 15.07 4.18 13.27
C HIS A 243 14.24 3.77 12.05
N TYR A 244 12.93 4.02 12.08
CA TYR A 244 12.04 3.60 11.01
C TYR A 244 12.15 4.49 9.76
N ASN A 245 12.09 5.81 9.91
CA ASN A 245 12.11 6.76 8.79
C ASN A 245 13.51 7.32 8.48
N GLY A 246 14.51 7.01 9.31
CA GLY A 246 15.91 7.41 9.11
C GLY A 246 16.22 8.86 9.51
N SER A 247 17.37 9.37 9.09
CA SER A 247 17.89 10.69 9.53
C SER A 247 17.00 11.87 9.19
N GLY A 248 16.12 11.74 8.19
CA GLY A 248 15.14 12.76 7.81
C GLY A 248 13.91 12.83 8.70
N TYR A 249 13.77 11.98 9.74
CA TYR A 249 12.52 11.86 10.50
C TYR A 249 12.08 13.20 11.14
N ALA A 250 13.02 13.94 11.74
CA ALA A 250 12.73 15.17 12.48
C ALA A 250 12.32 16.31 11.55
N GLN A 251 12.97 16.43 10.39
CA GLN A 251 12.61 17.43 9.37
C GLN A 251 11.18 17.21 8.86
N ASN A 252 10.77 15.94 8.74
CA ASN A 252 9.43 15.55 8.32
C ASN A 252 8.43 15.37 9.48
N GLN A 253 8.86 15.71 10.71
CA GLN A 253 8.06 15.68 11.95
C GLN A 253 7.35 14.34 12.21
N TYR A 254 7.97 13.21 11.86
CA TYR A 254 7.35 11.89 12.02
C TYR A 254 7.01 11.60 13.49
N ASP A 255 7.92 11.94 14.40
CA ASP A 255 7.75 11.84 15.85
C ASP A 255 6.47 12.56 16.33
N LYS A 256 6.28 13.82 15.96
CA LYS A 256 5.10 14.62 16.35
C LYS A 256 3.81 14.09 15.69
N ARG A 257 3.91 13.61 14.45
CA ARG A 257 2.77 13.02 13.74
C ARG A 257 2.32 11.73 14.40
N LEU A 258 3.25 10.88 14.83
CA LEU A 258 2.98 9.65 15.57
C LEU A 258 2.30 9.94 16.90
N GLU A 259 2.84 10.87 17.68
CA GLU A 259 2.25 11.29 18.95
C GLU A 259 0.82 11.82 18.77
N LYS A 260 0.60 12.69 17.79
CA LYS A 260 -0.72 13.22 17.47
C LYS A 260 -1.70 12.13 17.02
N ALA A 261 -1.24 11.20 16.18
CA ALA A 261 -2.07 10.10 15.70
C ALA A 261 -2.43 9.15 16.86
N TYR A 262 -1.50 8.88 17.77
CA TYR A 262 -1.75 8.06 18.96
C TYR A 262 -2.84 8.66 19.85
N ALA A 263 -2.78 9.96 20.14
CA ALA A 263 -3.78 10.65 20.95
C ALA A 263 -5.21 10.57 20.37
N LYS A 264 -5.37 10.42 19.04
CA LYS A 264 -6.66 10.27 18.36
C LYS A 264 -7.31 8.89 18.58
N TYR A 265 -6.50 7.87 18.85
CA TYR A 265 -6.97 6.49 19.04
C TYR A 265 -7.08 6.08 20.51
N LYS A 266 -6.82 7.01 21.43
CA LYS A 266 -6.90 6.84 22.87
C LYS A 266 -8.28 7.13 23.44
#